data_AF-A0A1W9LT37-F1
#
_entry.id   AF-A0A1W9LT37-F1
#
_cell.length_a   1.000
_cell.length_b   1.000
_cell.length_c   1.000
_cell.angle_alpha   90.00
_cell.angle_beta   90.00
_cell.angle_gamma   90.00
#
_symmetry.space_group_name_H-M   'P 1'
#
loop_
_entity.id
_entity.type
_entity.pdbx_description
1 polymer ?
#
loop_
_entity_poly.entity_id
_entity_poly.type
_entity_poly.pdbx_seq_one_letter_code
_entity_poly.pdbx_strand_id
1 'polypeptide(L)'
;MQAILNVKLSEIDERLLNIIKELLSENIEIVIKREFFRLEEYDKTLPLKQAMKDFEKAGYSEAFLKDLKKGLETSTVYADKNEKTVTNHYN
;
A
#
# COMPACT_ATOMS: atom_id res chain seq x y z
N MET A 1 -2.86 -11.48 31.13
CA MET A 1 -3.23 -11.68 29.71
C MET A 1 -2.97 -10.36 28.99
N GLN A 2 -2.50 -10.39 27.74
CA GLN A 2 -2.12 -9.18 27.00
C GLN A 2 -2.95 -9.10 25.71
N ALA A 3 -3.51 -7.92 25.43
CA ALA A 3 -4.20 -7.63 24.17
C ALA A 3 -3.42 -6.58 23.38
N ILE A 4 -3.24 -6.82 22.08
CA ILE A 4 -2.61 -5.88 21.14
C ILE A 4 -3.70 -5.39 20.18
N LEU A 5 -3.89 -4.07 20.14
CA LEU A 5 -4.88 -3.40 19.30
C LEU A 5 -4.16 -2.53 18.27
N ASN A 6 -4.34 -2.85 16.99
CA ASN A 6 -3.88 -2.02 15.88
C ASN A 6 -5.05 -1.17 15.39
N VAL A 7 -4.95 0.15 15.53
CA VAL A 7 -6.05 1.09 15.28
C VAL A 7 -5.59 2.20 14.36
N LYS A 8 -6.29 2.40 13.25
CA LYS A 8 -6.12 3.58 12.39
C LYS A 8 -6.87 4.77 12.99
N LEU A 9 -6.43 5.98 12.66
CA LEU A 9 -7.06 7.20 13.17
C LEU A 9 -8.57 7.26 12.84
N SER A 10 -8.98 6.74 11.67
CA SER A 10 -10.37 6.67 11.22
C SER A 10 -11.23 5.66 11.97
N GLU A 11 -10.61 4.76 12.74
CA GLU A 11 -11.26 3.67 13.50
C GLU A 11 -11.40 4.05 14.98
N ILE A 12 -11.04 5.28 15.36
CA ILE A 12 -11.24 5.81 16.71
C ILE A 12 -12.68 6.30 16.84
N ASP A 13 -13.55 5.41 17.33
CA ASP A 13 -14.98 5.67 17.51
C ASP A 13 -15.50 5.14 18.87
N GLU A 14 -16.81 5.30 19.12
CA GLU A 14 -17.45 4.80 20.35
C GLU A 14 -17.33 3.28 20.51
N ARG A 15 -17.27 2.54 19.40
CA ARG A 15 -17.16 1.08 19.45
C ARG A 15 -15.80 0.65 19.98
N LEU A 16 -14.73 1.28 19.53
CA LEU A 16 -13.38 1.05 20.07
C LEU A 16 -13.32 1.35 21.57
N LEU A 17 -13.94 2.45 22.00
CA LEU A 17 -14.04 2.82 23.43
C LEU A 17 -14.72 1.73 24.27
N ASN A 18 -15.78 1.10 23.74
CA ASN A 18 -16.46 0.02 24.44
C ASN A 18 -15.59 -1.24 24.56
N ILE A 19 -14.87 -1.60 23.49
CA ILE A 19 -13.92 -2.72 23.52
C ILE A 19 -12.83 -2.49 24.57
N ILE A 20 -12.27 -1.28 24.63
CA ILE A 20 -11.26 -0.93 25.65
C ILE A 20 -11.82 -1.07 27.06
N LYS A 21 -13.07 -0.62 27.30
CA LYS A 21 -13.72 -0.75 28.62
C LYS A 21 -13.92 -2.22 29.02
N GLU A 22 -14.35 -3.06 28.09
CA GLU A 22 -14.52 -4.51 28.33
C GLU A 22 -13.19 -5.16 28.69
N LEU A 23 -12.12 -4.89 27.92
CA LEU A 23 -10.79 -5.44 28.18
C LEU A 23 -10.23 -4.99 29.54
N LEU A 24 -10.44 -3.73 29.91
CA LEU A 24 -10.04 -3.22 31.24
C LEU A 24 -10.83 -3.89 32.37
N SER A 25 -12.11 -4.22 32.14
CA SER A 25 -12.94 -4.93 33.14
C SER A 25 -12.43 -6.34 33.43
N GLU A 26 -11.71 -6.95 32.48
CA GLU A 26 -11.08 -8.26 32.62
C GLU A 26 -9.65 -8.18 33.19
N ASN A 27 -9.21 -7.01 33.67
CA ASN A 27 -7.83 -6.75 34.14
C ASN A 27 -6.77 -7.08 33.07
N ILE A 28 -7.08 -6.85 31.80
CA ILE A 28 -6.13 -7.03 30.70
C ILE A 28 -5.23 -5.79 30.59
N GLU A 29 -3.93 -6.01 30.46
CA GLU A 29 -2.99 -4.94 30.14
C GLU A 29 -3.17 -4.53 28.66
N ILE A 30 -3.50 -3.25 28.45
CA ILE A 30 -3.66 -2.66 27.13
C ILE A 30 -2.40 -1.86 26.79
N VAL A 31 -1.70 -2.29 25.74
CA VAL A 31 -0.49 -1.61 25.26
C VAL A 31 -0.79 -0.92 23.93
N ILE A 32 -0.82 0.42 23.94
CA ILE A 32 -1.02 1.24 22.74
C ILE A 32 0.35 1.59 22.15
N LYS A 33 0.63 1.14 20.93
CA LYS A 33 1.86 1.45 20.20
C LYS A 33 1.53 2.20 18.93
N ARG A 34 2.26 3.29 18.70
CA ARG A 34 2.27 3.96 17.40
C ARG A 34 3.15 3.15 16.46
N GLU A 35 2.55 2.50 15.47
CA GLU A 35 3.31 1.95 14.36
C GLU A 35 3.64 3.07 13.37
N PHE A 36 4.93 3.27 13.14
CA PHE A 36 5.39 4.14 12.06
C PHE A 36 5.35 3.34 10.76
N PHE A 37 4.32 3.56 9.95
CA PHE A 37 4.36 3.11 8.57
C PHE A 37 5.34 4.00 7.80
N ARG A 38 6.44 3.42 7.31
CA ARG A 38 7.30 4.06 6.32
C ARG A 38 6.67 3.78 4.96
N LEU A 39 6.36 4.83 4.21
CA LEU A 39 6.17 4.67 2.77
C LEU A 39 7.49 4.14 2.23
N GLU A 40 7.47 2.95 1.62
CA GLU A 40 8.66 2.45 0.95
C GLU A 40 9.06 3.46 -0.12
N GLU A 41 10.36 3.78 -0.18
CA GLU A 41 10.88 4.68 -1.20
C GLU A 41 10.59 4.09 -2.59
N TYR A 42 10.28 4.96 -3.53
CA TYR A 42 10.02 4.57 -4.91
C TYR A 42 11.23 3.84 -5.52
N ASP A 43 11.14 2.51 -5.59
CA ASP A 43 12.16 1.68 -6.20
C ASP A 43 11.96 1.63 -7.73
N LYS A 44 12.83 2.36 -8.44
CA LYS A 44 12.87 2.43 -9.91
C LYS A 44 13.23 1.11 -10.59
N THR A 45 13.75 0.14 -9.85
CA THR A 45 14.20 -1.16 -10.37
C THR A 45 13.10 -2.21 -10.39
N LEU A 46 12.04 -2.03 -9.60
CA LEU A 46 10.88 -2.90 -9.59
C LEU A 46 10.05 -2.73 -10.88
N PRO A 47 9.90 -3.77 -11.71
CA PRO A 47 9.09 -3.67 -12.92
C PRO A 47 7.61 -3.50 -12.57
N LEU A 48 6.89 -2.67 -13.32
CA LEU A 48 5.43 -2.50 -13.20
C LEU A 48 4.69 -3.84 -13.14
N LYS A 49 5.14 -4.83 -13.92
CA LYS A 49 4.58 -6.19 -13.94
C LYS A 49 4.60 -6.87 -12.57
N GLN A 50 5.64 -6.64 -11.77
CA GLN A 50 5.76 -7.21 -10.43
C GLN A 50 4.77 -6.53 -9.48
N ALA A 51 4.71 -5.20 -9.49
CA ALA A 51 3.74 -4.45 -8.69
C ALA A 51 2.30 -4.87 -8.99
N MET A 52 1.93 -5.03 -10.27
CA MET A 52 0.58 -5.47 -10.65
C MET A 52 0.23 -6.87 -10.12
N LYS A 53 1.21 -7.80 -10.07
CA LYS A 53 1.01 -9.14 -9.49
C LYS A 53 0.81 -9.08 -7.98
N ASP A 54 1.47 -8.15 -7.31
CA ASP A 54 1.34 -8.02 -5.86
C ASP A 54 -0.04 -7.45 -5.49
N PHE A 55 -0.57 -6.50 -6.28
CA PHE A 55 -1.96 -6.06 -6.17
C PHE A 55 -2.98 -7.17 -6.52
N GLU A 56 -2.70 -8.01 -7.52
CA GLU A 56 -3.55 -9.17 -7.83
C GLU A 56 -3.61 -10.15 -6.65
N LYS A 57 -2.45 -10.48 -6.06
CA LYS A 57 -2.38 -11.35 -4.86
C LYS A 57 -3.07 -10.76 -3.64
N ALA A 58 -3.09 -9.43 -3.51
CA ALA A 58 -3.80 -8.73 -2.44
C ALA A 58 -5.33 -8.73 -2.64
N GLY A 59 -5.85 -9.31 -3.73
CA GLY A 59 -7.29 -9.51 -3.95
C GLY A 59 -8.02 -8.29 -4.52
N TYR A 60 -7.31 -7.34 -5.12
CA TYR A 60 -7.94 -6.22 -5.82
C TYR A 60 -8.65 -6.69 -7.09
N SER A 61 -9.73 -6.00 -7.48
CA SER A 61 -10.57 -6.39 -8.62
C SER A 61 -9.87 -6.22 -9.97
N GLU A 62 -10.18 -7.08 -10.93
CA GLU A 62 -9.60 -7.02 -12.27
C GLU A 62 -9.82 -5.67 -12.96
N ALA A 63 -11.00 -5.06 -12.78
CA ALA A 63 -11.32 -3.74 -13.31
C ALA A 63 -10.39 -2.65 -12.74
N PHE A 64 -10.17 -2.66 -11.42
CA PHE A 64 -9.24 -1.73 -10.77
C PHE A 64 -7.81 -1.95 -11.25
N LEU A 65 -7.35 -3.20 -11.35
CA LEU A 65 -6.01 -3.52 -11.82
C LEU A 65 -5.77 -3.04 -13.26
N LYS A 66 -6.78 -3.17 -14.13
CA LYS A 66 -6.70 -2.71 -15.51
C LYS A 66 -6.56 -1.20 -15.61
N ASP A 67 -7.38 -0.46 -14.86
CA ASP A 67 -7.33 1.01 -14.84
C ASP A 67 -6.03 1.52 -14.23
N LEU A 68 -5.57 0.89 -13.14
CA LEU A 68 -4.31 1.20 -12.50
C LEU A 68 -3.12 1.00 -13.45
N LYS A 69 -3.07 -0.16 -14.13
CA LYS A 69 -2.03 -0.46 -15.12
C LYS A 69 -2.00 0.58 -16.22
N LYS A 70 -3.16 0.92 -16.79
CA LYS A 70 -3.28 1.94 -17.85
C LYS A 70 -2.74 3.29 -17.37
N GLY A 71 -3.16 3.74 -16.18
CA GLY A 71 -2.71 5.01 -15.62
C GLY A 71 -1.20 5.07 -15.40
N LEU A 72 -0.60 3.98 -14.91
CA LEU A 72 0.84 3.89 -14.66
C LEU A 72 1.65 3.82 -15.96
N GLU A 73 1.18 3.08 -16.97
CA GLU A 73 1.84 3.00 -18.30
C GLU A 73 1.82 4.35 -19.04
N THR A 74 0.75 5.14 -18.86
CA THR A 74 0.64 6.48 -19.45
C THR A 74 1.30 7.59 -18.62
N SER A 75 1.86 7.26 -17.46
CA SER A 75 2.52 8.25 -16.62
C SER A 75 3.85 8.69 -17.22
N THR A 76 4.19 9.97 -17.05
CA THR A 76 5.45 10.57 -17.55
C THR A 76 6.69 9.85 -17.00
N VAL A 77 6.58 9.17 -15.87
CA VAL A 77 7.66 8.39 -15.23
C VAL A 77 8.04 7.14 -16.06
N TYR A 78 7.11 6.59 -16.84
CA TYR A 78 7.35 5.42 -17.70
C TYR A 78 7.60 5.79 -19.17
N ALA A 79 7.13 6.95 -19.64
CA ALA A 79 7.29 7.40 -21.02
C ALA A 79 8.78 7.57 -21.44
N ASP A 80 9.64 8.05 -20.54
CA ASP A 80 11.08 8.29 -20.81
C ASP A 80 11.92 7.02 -21.09
N LYS A 81 11.38 5.81 -20.82
CA LYS A 81 12.13 4.56 -21.04
C LYS A 81 12.10 4.05 -22.49
N ASN A 82 11.23 4.58 -23.36
CA ASN A 82 11.02 4.06 -24.72
C ASN A 82 11.62 4.93 -25.86
N GLU A 83 12.27 6.07 -25.58
CA GLU A 83 12.74 6.98 -26.64
C GLU A 83 14.20 6.79 -27.11
N LYS A 84 14.98 5.85 -26.56
CA LYS A 84 16.37 5.61 -27.00
C LYS A 84 16.55 4.43 -27.95
N THR A 85 15.88 4.47 -29.10
CA THR A 85 16.31 3.78 -30.32
C THR A 85 15.85 4.56 -31.54
N VAL A 86 16.44 5.74 -31.77
CA VAL A 86 16.50 6.34 -33.10
C VAL A 86 17.92 6.12 -33.61
N THR A 87 18.07 5.10 -34.46
CA THR A 87 19.26 4.82 -35.26
C THR A 87 19.62 6.04 -36.11
N ASN A 88 20.70 6.73 -35.77
CA ASN A 88 21.34 7.65 -36.71
C ASN A 88 22.25 6.83 -37.64
N HIS A 89 21.74 6.51 -38.83
CA HIS A 89 22.57 6.23 -39.99
C HIS A 89 23.01 7.55 -40.61
N TYR A 90 24.31 7.81 -40.61
CA TYR A 90 24.93 8.73 -41.56
C TYR A 90 26.14 8.03 -42.16
N ASN A 91 26.11 7.94 -43.49
CA ASN A 91 27.18 7.45 -44.36
C ASN A 91 28.43 8.32 -44.26
#